data_AF-A0A7K2MRT1-F1
#
_entry.id   AF-A0A7K2MRT1-F1
#
_cell.length_a   1.000
_cell.length_b   1.000
_cell.length_c   1.000
_cell.angle_alpha   90.00
_cell.angle_beta   90.00
_cell.angle_gamma   90.00
#
_symmetry.space_group_name_H-M   'P 1'
#
loop_
_entity.id
_entity.type
_entity.pdbx_description
1 polymer ?
#
loop_
_entity_poly.entity_id
_entity_poly.type
_entity_poly.pdbx_seq_one_letter_code
_entity_poly.pdbx_strand_id
1 'polypeptide(L)'
;AATDEAREGGYTVETGGDAVVAETEMGGTAELIGIGVAAVVLLLTFGSLVAAGMPLLSAIIGVGIGISAIGALGSTLELSATTSTLAMMIGLAVAIDYALFIVSRYR
;
A
#
# COMPACT_ATOMS: atom_id res chain seq x y z
N ALA A 1 -8.03 -18.58 -14.67
CA ALA A 1 -7.63 -19.56 -15.70
C ALA A 1 -8.85 -20.22 -16.36
N ALA A 2 -9.52 -21.21 -15.75
CA ALA A 2 -10.68 -21.88 -16.37
C ALA A 2 -11.91 -20.96 -16.58
N THR A 3 -12.10 -19.98 -15.70
CA THR A 3 -13.18 -18.98 -15.78
C THR A 3 -12.94 -17.95 -16.87
N ASP A 4 -11.67 -17.62 -17.15
CA ASP A 4 -11.29 -16.62 -18.14
C ASP A 4 -11.42 -17.17 -19.55
N GLU A 5 -11.01 -18.43 -19.74
CA GLU A 5 -11.18 -19.19 -20.98
C GLU A 5 -12.67 -19.36 -21.33
N ALA A 6 -13.53 -19.56 -20.33
CA ALA A 6 -14.98 -19.64 -20.54
C ALA A 6 -15.61 -18.28 -20.89
N ARG A 7 -15.09 -17.16 -20.36
CA ARG A 7 -15.54 -15.80 -20.73
C ARG A 7 -15.08 -15.41 -22.13
N GLU A 8 -13.87 -15.77 -22.53
CA GLU A 8 -13.39 -15.61 -23.92
C GLU A 8 -14.25 -16.40 -24.92
N GLY A 9 -14.78 -17.56 -24.51
CA GLY A 9 -15.76 -18.33 -25.27
C GLY A 9 -17.15 -17.70 -25.40
N GLY A 10 -17.38 -16.50 -24.84
CA GLY A 10 -18.66 -15.78 -24.90
C GLY A 10 -19.70 -16.23 -23.88
N TYR A 11 -19.32 -17.08 -22.91
CA TYR A 11 -20.22 -17.50 -21.85
C TYR A 11 -20.21 -16.50 -20.69
N THR A 12 -21.40 -16.15 -20.19
CA THR A 12 -21.55 -15.41 -18.94
C THR A 12 -21.29 -16.36 -17.77
N VAL A 13 -20.11 -16.22 -17.17
CA VAL A 13 -19.70 -17.02 -16.00
C VAL A 13 -19.60 -16.12 -14.78
N GLU A 14 -20.36 -16.45 -13.76
CA GLU A 14 -20.28 -15.83 -12.44
C GLU A 14 -19.63 -16.79 -11.45
N THR A 15 -18.60 -16.33 -10.76
CA THR A 15 -17.92 -17.07 -9.70
C THR A 15 -18.53 -16.68 -8.36
N GLY A 16 -19.04 -17.66 -7.60
CA GLY A 16 -19.61 -17.44 -6.26
C GLY A 16 -19.17 -18.51 -5.25
N GLY A 17 -19.20 -18.15 -3.96
CA GLY A 17 -18.82 -19.01 -2.82
C GLY A 17 -17.57 -18.53 -2.08
N ASP A 18 -17.29 -19.09 -0.91
CA ASP A 18 -16.14 -18.74 -0.04
C ASP A 18 -14.77 -18.98 -0.69
N ALA A 19 -14.72 -19.78 -1.75
CA ALA A 19 -13.50 -20.02 -2.54
C ALA A 19 -13.19 -18.89 -3.53
N VAL A 20 -14.12 -17.95 -3.75
CA VAL A 20 -13.89 -16.76 -4.56
C VAL A 20 -13.17 -15.75 -3.69
N VAL A 21 -11.85 -15.86 -3.66
CA VAL A 21 -11.00 -14.85 -3.05
C VAL A 21 -11.23 -13.56 -3.85
N ALA A 22 -11.90 -12.58 -3.23
CA ALA A 22 -11.91 -11.23 -3.76
C ALA A 22 -10.45 -10.77 -3.79
N GLU A 23 -9.89 -10.67 -4.99
CA GLU A 23 -8.54 -10.13 -5.20
C GLU A 23 -8.55 -8.67 -4.74
N THR A 24 -8.24 -8.47 -3.45
CA THR A 24 -7.95 -7.14 -2.94
C THR A 24 -6.55 -6.83 -3.43
N GLU A 25 -6.45 -6.20 -4.59
CA GLU A 25 -5.17 -5.80 -5.13
C GLU A 25 -4.49 -4.83 -4.16
N MET A 26 -3.38 -5.28 -3.60
CA MET A 26 -2.47 -4.49 -2.79
C MET A 26 -1.76 -3.49 -3.70
N GLY A 27 -1.75 -2.19 -3.38
CA GLY A 27 -1.14 -1.18 -4.25
C GLY A 27 -2.11 -0.65 -5.33
N GLY A 28 -3.39 -0.55 -5.00
CA GLY A 28 -4.41 -0.03 -5.91
C GLY A 28 -4.19 1.45 -6.25
N THR A 29 -4.93 1.95 -7.25
CA THR A 29 -4.82 3.33 -7.74
C THR A 29 -4.90 4.38 -6.62
N ALA A 30 -5.65 4.10 -5.54
CA ALA A 30 -5.79 4.99 -4.40
C ALA A 30 -4.46 5.24 -3.65
N GLU A 31 -3.62 4.22 -3.47
CA GLU A 31 -2.32 4.36 -2.78
C GLU A 31 -1.33 5.17 -3.61
N LEU A 32 -1.29 4.93 -4.93
CA LEU A 32 -0.48 5.74 -5.85
C LEU A 32 -0.91 7.21 -5.86
N ILE A 33 -2.22 7.48 -5.85
CA ILE A 33 -2.75 8.84 -5.71
C ILE A 33 -2.34 9.43 -4.37
N GLY A 34 -2.48 8.68 -3.27
CA GLY A 34 -2.09 9.12 -1.93
C GLY A 34 -0.61 9.49 -1.82
N ILE A 35 0.29 8.65 -2.37
CA ILE A 35 1.73 8.90 -2.44
C ILE A 35 2.02 10.15 -3.30
N GLY A 36 1.35 10.29 -4.44
CA GLY A 36 1.50 11.47 -5.31
C GLY A 36 1.08 12.77 -4.61
N VAL A 37 -0.07 12.76 -3.94
CA VAL A 37 -0.54 13.91 -3.15
C VAL A 37 0.41 14.21 -1.99
N ALA A 38 0.88 13.20 -1.26
CA ALA A 38 1.86 13.37 -0.20
C ALA A 38 3.16 14.00 -0.73
N ALA A 39 3.69 13.53 -1.85
CA ALA A 39 4.89 14.10 -2.48
C ALA A 39 4.71 15.59 -2.82
N VAL A 40 3.55 15.99 -3.34
CA VAL A 40 3.23 17.41 -3.62
C VAL A 40 3.19 18.22 -2.32
N VAL A 41 2.50 17.73 -1.29
CA VAL A 41 2.41 18.42 0.01
C VAL A 41 3.79 18.57 0.65
N LEU A 42 4.60 17.51 0.64
CA LEU A 42 5.97 17.52 1.18
C LEU A 42 6.87 18.51 0.41
N LEU A 43 6.74 18.56 -0.92
CA LEU A 43 7.49 19.50 -1.74
C LEU A 43 7.12 20.95 -1.43
N LEU A 44 5.82 21.25 -1.27
CA LEU A 44 5.35 22.58 -0.87
C LEU A 44 5.80 22.95 0.54
N THR A 45 5.86 21.97 1.45
CA THR A 45 6.25 22.18 2.85
C THR A 45 7.75 22.47 2.99
N PHE A 46 8.60 21.74 2.27
CA PHE A 46 10.05 21.87 2.42
C PHE A 46 10.72 22.75 1.37
N GLY A 47 10.07 22.99 0.23
CA GLY A 47 10.61 23.77 -0.89
C GLY A 47 11.81 23.12 -1.59
N SER A 48 12.13 21.86 -1.29
CA SER A 48 13.25 21.12 -1.87
C SER A 48 12.87 19.67 -2.14
N LEU A 49 13.20 19.20 -3.35
CA LEU A 49 12.93 17.82 -3.77
C LEU A 49 13.64 16.81 -2.87
N VAL A 50 14.88 17.12 -2.45
CA VAL A 50 15.68 16.24 -1.60
C VAL A 50 15.06 16.16 -0.20
N ALA A 51 14.66 17.30 0.36
CA ALA A 51 14.05 17.35 1.69
C ALA A 51 12.69 16.65 1.73
N ALA A 52 11.89 16.74 0.66
CA ALA A 52 10.63 16.02 0.52
C ALA A 52 10.82 14.52 0.24
N GLY A 53 11.86 14.15 -0.51
CA GLY A 53 12.15 12.77 -0.87
C GLY A 53 12.58 11.92 0.34
N MET A 54 13.28 12.52 1.32
CA MET A 54 13.75 11.80 2.52
C MET A 54 12.60 11.18 3.33
N PRO A 55 11.54 11.92 3.73
CA PRO A 55 10.36 11.34 4.35
C PRO A 55 9.67 10.28 3.51
N LEU A 56 9.50 10.55 2.21
CA LEU A 56 8.76 9.65 1.32
C LEU A 56 9.48 8.31 1.14
N LEU A 57 10.80 8.33 0.94
CA LEU A 57 11.62 7.12 0.84
C LEU A 57 11.58 6.31 2.13
N SER A 58 11.71 6.98 3.29
CA SER A 58 11.63 6.31 4.59
C SER A 58 10.29 5.61 4.79
N ALA A 59 9.19 6.25 4.38
CA ALA A 59 7.85 5.67 4.47
C ALA A 59 7.70 4.43 3.57
N ILE A 60 8.15 4.51 2.32
CA ILE A 60 8.08 3.39 1.37
C ILE A 60 8.89 2.19 1.88
N ILE A 61 10.11 2.41 2.37
CA ILE A 61 10.96 1.34 2.91
C ILE A 61 10.30 0.72 4.14
N GLY A 62 9.80 1.52 5.08
CA GLY A 62 9.15 1.02 6.29
C GLY A 62 7.90 0.19 5.99
N VAL A 63 7.04 0.68 5.09
CA VAL A 63 5.85 -0.05 4.64
C VAL A 63 6.23 -1.34 3.91
N GLY A 64 7.24 -1.30 3.02
CA GLY A 64 7.72 -2.48 2.32
C GLY A 64 8.22 -3.59 3.27
N ILE A 65 8.94 -3.21 4.32
CA ILE A 65 9.36 -4.15 5.39
C ILE A 65 8.14 -4.70 6.13
N GLY A 66 7.18 -3.84 6.52
CA GLY A 66 5.97 -4.24 7.23
C GLY A 66 5.12 -5.24 6.43
N ILE A 67 4.89 -4.96 5.15
CA ILE A 67 4.15 -5.85 4.26
C ILE A 67 4.90 -7.17 4.05
N SER A 68 6.22 -7.12 3.88
CA SER A 68 7.04 -8.34 3.76
C SER A 68 6.94 -9.21 5.01
N ALA A 69 6.94 -8.60 6.20
CA ALA A 69 6.75 -9.31 7.46
C ALA A 69 5.35 -9.92 7.59
N ILE A 70 4.30 -9.18 7.19
CA ILE A 70 2.92 -9.68 7.15
C ILE A 70 2.80 -10.85 6.18
N GLY A 71 3.43 -10.78 5.00
CA GLY A 71 3.46 -11.87 4.04
C GLY A 71 4.16 -13.11 4.59
N ALA A 72 5.31 -12.93 5.25
CA ALA A 72 6.07 -14.02 5.85
C ALA A 72 5.35 -14.69 7.04
N LEU A 73 4.58 -13.91 7.81
CA LEU A 73 3.84 -14.39 8.99
C LEU A 73 2.36 -14.72 8.68
N GLY A 74 1.92 -14.50 7.45
CA GLY A 74 0.51 -14.56 7.09
C GLY A 74 -0.12 -15.93 7.34
N SER A 75 0.58 -17.00 6.96
CA SER A 75 0.09 -18.37 7.15
C SER A 75 0.26 -18.88 8.58
N THR A 76 1.25 -18.38 9.32
CA THR A 76 1.51 -18.81 10.71
C THR A 76 0.60 -18.15 11.72
N LEU A 77 0.16 -16.92 11.45
CA LEU A 77 -0.72 -16.14 12.32
C LEU A 77 -2.14 -15.97 11.76
N GLU A 78 -2.48 -16.70 10.69
CA GLU A 78 -3.79 -16.64 10.02
C GLU A 78 -4.21 -15.19 9.67
N LEU A 79 -3.27 -14.39 9.15
CA LEU A 79 -3.52 -12.99 8.83
C LEU A 79 -4.40 -12.85 7.58
N SER A 80 -5.41 -12.01 7.68
CA SER A 80 -6.34 -11.72 6.57
C SER A 80 -5.81 -10.64 5.62
N ALA A 81 -6.42 -10.54 4.44
CA ALA A 81 -6.16 -9.46 3.48
C ALA A 81 -6.35 -8.06 4.11
N THR A 82 -7.33 -7.91 5.01
CA THR A 82 -7.58 -6.66 5.74
C THR A 82 -6.37 -6.20 6.54
N THR A 83 -5.59 -7.13 7.11
CA THR A 83 -4.36 -6.80 7.85
C THR A 83 -3.34 -6.13 6.95
N SER A 84 -3.19 -6.61 5.72
CA SER A 84 -2.28 -6.04 4.73
C SER A 84 -2.73 -4.65 4.28
N THR A 85 -4.02 -4.47 4.00
CA THR A 85 -4.61 -3.17 3.67
C THR A 85 -4.40 -2.15 4.79
N LEU A 86 -4.72 -2.51 6.03
CA LEU A 86 -4.52 -1.62 7.18
C LEU A 86 -3.04 -1.28 7.39
N ALA A 87 -2.14 -2.26 7.21
CA ALA A 87 -0.71 -2.01 7.33
C ALA A 87 -0.20 -1.02 6.28
N MET A 88 -0.70 -1.06 5.04
CA MET A 88 -0.35 -0.08 4.03
C MET A 88 -0.93 1.30 4.37
N MET A 89 -2.23 1.39 4.68
CA MET A 89 -2.88 2.67 4.99
C MET A 89 -2.27 3.36 6.21
N ILE A 90 -2.12 2.63 7.31
CA ILE A 90 -1.61 3.17 8.57
C ILE A 90 -0.09 3.36 8.48
N GLY A 91 0.62 2.36 7.95
CA GLY A 91 2.08 2.39 7.87
C GLY A 91 2.59 3.56 7.03
N LEU A 92 1.93 3.83 5.89
CA LEU A 92 2.32 4.95 5.03
C LEU A 92 2.04 6.30 5.71
N ALA A 93 0.85 6.47 6.30
CA ALA A 93 0.47 7.70 6.99
C ALA A 93 1.41 8.01 8.17
N VAL A 94 1.57 7.03 9.09
CA VAL A 94 2.38 7.21 10.30
C VAL A 94 3.86 7.39 9.96
N ALA A 95 4.39 6.68 8.97
CA ALA A 95 5.80 6.81 8.61
C ALA A 95 6.12 8.18 7.99
N ILE A 96 5.22 8.74 7.18
CA ILE A 96 5.37 10.11 6.66
C ILE A 96 5.32 11.11 7.82
N ASP A 97 4.34 11.01 8.71
CA ASP A 97 4.18 11.93 9.86
C ASP A 97 5.40 11.89 10.79
N TYR A 98 5.93 10.70 11.07
CA TYR A 98 7.10 10.56 11.93
C TYR A 98 8.37 11.09 11.26
N ALA A 99 8.54 10.84 9.96
CA ALA A 99 9.65 11.39 9.20
C ALA A 99 9.55 12.93 9.11
N LEU A 100 8.34 13.48 8.98
CA LEU A 100 8.09 14.92 9.04
C LEU A 100 8.45 15.51 10.39
N PHE A 101 8.03 14.88 11.49
CA PHE A 101 8.38 15.30 12.84
C PHE A 101 9.90 15.35 13.02
N ILE A 102 10.61 14.30 12.59
CA ILE A 102 12.08 14.24 12.61
C ILE A 102 12.67 15.38 11.77
N VAL A 103 12.30 15.52 10.50
CA VAL A 103 12.92 16.52 9.62
C VAL A 103 12.62 17.95 10.10
N SER A 104 11.43 18.21 10.63
CA SER A 104 11.06 19.51 11.22
C SER A 104 11.86 19.86 12.47
N ARG A 105 12.39 18.85 13.19
CA ARG A 105 13.20 19.04 14.40
C ARG A 105 14.63 19.50 14.10
N TYR A 106 15.17 19.10 12.94
CA TYR A 106 16.57 19.32 12.54
C TYR A 106 16.75 20.44 11.51
N ARG A 107 15.67 21.08 11.06
CA ARG A 107 15.68 22.34 10.30
C ARG A 107 15.49 23.51 11.26
#